data_AF-A0A0Q5LIF5-F1
#
_entry.id   AF-A0A0Q5LIF5-F1
#
_cell.length_a   1.000
_cell.length_b   1.000
_cell.length_c   1.000
_cell.angle_alpha   90.00
_cell.angle_beta   90.00
_cell.angle_gamma   90.00
#
_symmetry.space_group_name_H-M   'P 1'
#
loop_
_entity.id
_entity.type
_entity.pdbx_description
1 polymer ?
#
loop_
_entity_poly.entity_id
_entity_poly.type
_entity_poly.pdbx_seq_one_letter_code
_entity_poly.pdbx_strand_id
1 'polypeptide(L)'
;MSLRTIRHYDEVGLLAPTGRTEGGFRLYTEADFQRLMVIRRMKPLGFSLDEMAELLRVVADLESATTAGPEGGAEGSPEHVAAVRARLDSFIEQTVERRARLERQLGMADEFLELLRSR
;
A
#
# COMPACT_ATOMS: atom_id res chain seq x y z
N MET A 1 -11.16 9.83 4.46
CA MET A 1 -9.99 9.80 5.37
C MET A 1 -9.94 11.12 6.12
N SER A 2 -9.60 11.11 7.40
CA SER A 2 -9.49 12.33 8.21
C SER A 2 -8.05 12.83 8.29
N LEU A 3 -7.86 14.12 8.61
CA LEU A 3 -6.55 14.70 8.92
C LEU A 3 -5.84 13.94 10.05
N ARG A 4 -6.60 13.43 11.03
CA ARG A 4 -6.06 12.57 12.11
C ARG A 4 -5.41 11.30 11.56
N THR A 5 -6.01 10.69 10.54
CA THR A 5 -5.47 9.46 9.93
C THR A 5 -4.13 9.75 9.22
N ILE A 6 -4.06 10.87 8.50
CA ILE A 6 -2.84 11.28 7.79
C ILE A 6 -1.72 11.59 8.79
N ARG A 7 -2.02 12.31 9.89
CA ARG A 7 -1.05 12.56 10.97
C ARG A 7 -0.57 11.28 11.63
N HIS A 8 -1.48 10.35 11.88
CA HIS A 8 -1.09 9.05 12.43
C HIS A 8 -0.13 8.30 11.50
N TYR A 9 -0.35 8.32 10.18
CA TYR A 9 0.56 7.71 9.21
C TYR A 9 1.95 8.37 9.18
N ASP A 10 2.03 9.68 9.40
CA ASP A 10 3.31 10.37 9.61
C ASP A 10 3.99 9.93 10.92
N GLU A 11 3.24 9.88 12.03
CA GLU A 11 3.75 9.46 13.33
C GLU A 11 4.32 8.04 13.34
N VAL A 12 3.70 7.12 12.58
CA VAL A 12 4.20 5.74 12.42
C VAL A 12 5.19 5.56 11.27
N GLY A 13 5.58 6.65 10.58
CA GLY A 13 6.55 6.63 9.48
C GLY A 13 6.04 6.01 8.17
N LEU A 14 4.73 5.75 8.05
CA LEU A 14 4.12 5.18 6.84
C LEU A 14 4.01 6.21 5.71
N LEU A 15 3.73 7.47 6.06
CA LEU A 15 3.64 8.61 5.14
C LEU A 15 4.33 9.83 5.76
N ALA A 16 5.62 10.00 5.47
CA ALA A 16 6.36 11.19 5.87
C ALA A 16 6.04 12.36 4.92
N PRO A 17 5.80 13.58 5.43
CA PRO A 17 5.70 14.77 4.60
C PRO A 17 7.07 15.09 3.99
N THR A 18 7.09 15.42 2.69
CA THR A 18 8.33 15.83 2.02
C THR A 18 8.94 17.10 2.63
N GLY A 19 8.12 17.96 3.26
CA GLY A 19 8.62 19.18 3.89
C GLY A 19 7.73 19.73 4.98
N ARG A 20 8.18 20.85 5.54
CA ARG A 20 7.40 21.65 6.48
C ARG A 20 7.50 23.13 6.10
N THR A 21 6.43 23.89 6.33
CA THR A 21 6.47 25.35 6.20
C THR A 21 7.29 25.95 7.34
N GLU A 22 7.68 27.23 7.21
CA GLU A 22 8.33 28.00 8.29
C GLU A 22 7.50 28.01 9.58
N GLY A 23 6.17 28.00 9.47
CA GLY A 23 5.25 27.88 10.61
C GLY A 23 5.04 26.45 11.14
N GLY A 24 5.80 25.46 10.66
CA GLY A 24 5.76 24.07 11.13
C GLY A 24 4.63 23.20 10.56
N PHE A 25 3.87 23.69 9.56
CA PHE A 25 2.81 22.91 8.91
C PHE A 25 3.41 21.87 7.95
N ARG A 26 2.81 20.69 7.87
CA ARG A 26 3.26 19.60 7.00
C ARG A 26 2.95 19.92 5.54
N LEU A 27 3.93 19.79 4.68
CA LEU A 27 3.80 19.92 3.23
C LEU A 27 3.91 18.54 2.61
N TYR A 28 2.87 18.16 1.88
CA TYR A 28 2.83 16.92 1.11
C TYR A 28 2.98 17.25 -0.36
N THR A 29 3.88 16.56 -1.04
CA THR A 29 4.04 16.66 -2.50
C THR A 29 3.06 15.77 -3.23
N GLU A 30 3.04 15.85 -4.57
CA GLU A 30 2.29 14.91 -5.40
C GLU A 30 2.75 13.45 -5.17
N ALA A 31 4.04 13.21 -4.96
CA ALA A 31 4.56 11.88 -4.66
C ALA A 31 3.97 11.34 -3.34
N ASP A 32 3.89 12.17 -2.30
CA ASP A 32 3.25 11.83 -1.03
C ASP A 32 1.77 11.51 -1.23
N PHE A 33 1.08 12.26 -2.10
CA PHE A 33 -0.31 12.01 -2.43
C PHE A 33 -0.50 10.67 -3.14
N GLN A 34 0.34 10.32 -4.10
CA GLN A 34 0.28 9.02 -4.77
C GLN A 34 0.52 7.87 -3.79
N ARG A 35 1.52 8.00 -2.91
CA ARG A 35 1.77 7.05 -1.81
C ARG A 35 0.53 6.89 -0.92
N LEU A 36 -0.11 8.00 -0.55
CA LEU A 36 -1.34 7.99 0.24
C LEU A 36 -2.51 7.31 -0.48
N MET A 37 -2.62 7.45 -1.80
CA MET A 37 -3.66 6.78 -2.58
C MET A 37 -3.46 5.27 -2.63
N VAL A 38 -2.22 4.78 -2.64
CA VAL A 38 -1.93 3.35 -2.51
C VAL A 38 -2.35 2.84 -1.12
N ILE A 39 -1.90 3.50 -0.04
CA ILE A 39 -2.26 3.15 1.34
C ILE A 39 -3.79 3.08 1.52
N ARG A 40 -4.52 4.04 0.93
CA ARG A 40 -5.98 4.09 1.01
C ARG A 40 -6.65 2.85 0.39
N ARG A 41 -6.09 2.26 -0.66
CA ARG A 41 -6.64 1.07 -1.33
C ARG A 41 -6.37 -0.22 -0.55
N MET A 42 -5.31 -0.26 0.25
CA MET A 42 -4.94 -1.42 1.06
C MET A 42 -5.86 -1.58 2.29
N LYS A 43 -6.34 -0.47 2.85
CA LYS A 43 -7.11 -0.48 4.10
C LYS A 43 -8.40 -1.32 4.06
N PRO A 44 -9.26 -1.25 3.03
CA PRO A 44 -10.44 -2.11 2.92
C PRO A 44 -10.13 -3.60 2.76
N LEU A 45 -8.92 -3.94 2.27
CA LEU A 45 -8.47 -5.32 2.10
C LEU A 45 -7.90 -5.91 3.40
N GLY A 46 -7.82 -5.12 4.47
CA GLY A 46 -7.38 -5.61 5.79
C GLY A 46 -5.86 -5.75 5.93
N PHE A 47 -5.08 -5.04 5.12
CA PHE A 47 -3.63 -4.94 5.35
C PHE A 47 -3.34 -4.25 6.69
N SER A 48 -2.28 -4.69 7.37
CA SER A 48 -1.74 -4.02 8.56
C SER A 48 -0.87 -2.81 8.17
N LEU A 49 -0.54 -1.94 9.13
CA LEU A 49 0.37 -0.82 8.87
C LEU A 49 1.77 -1.29 8.44
N ASP A 50 2.24 -2.39 9.01
CA ASP A 50 3.55 -2.96 8.68
C ASP A 50 3.56 -3.54 7.25
N GLU A 51 2.49 -4.25 6.87
CA GLU A 51 2.34 -4.77 5.51
C GLU A 51 2.21 -3.63 4.49
N MET A 52 1.51 -2.53 4.85
CA MET A 52 1.47 -1.32 4.03
C MET A 52 2.86 -0.72 3.86
N ALA A 53 3.64 -0.59 4.93
CA ALA A 53 4.99 -0.03 4.88
C ALA A 53 5.94 -0.92 4.04
N GLU A 54 5.81 -2.23 4.15
CA GLU A 54 6.59 -3.19 3.37
C GLU A 54 6.25 -3.14 1.87
N LEU A 55 4.97 -3.17 1.48
CA LEU A 55 4.60 -3.09 0.07
C LEU A 55 5.10 -1.79 -0.58
N LEU A 56 5.00 -0.66 0.13
CA LEU A 56 5.49 0.62 -0.39
C LEU A 56 7.02 0.63 -0.56
N ARG A 57 7.76 -0.10 0.28
CA ARG A 57 9.21 -0.29 0.11
C ARG A 57 9.50 -1.17 -1.10
N VAL A 58 8.82 -2.31 -1.23
CA VAL A 58 8.97 -3.22 -2.38
C VAL A 58 8.73 -2.51 -3.71
N VAL A 59 7.70 -1.66 -3.79
CA VAL A 59 7.42 -0.87 -5.00
C VAL A 59 8.53 0.15 -5.28
N ALA A 60 9.00 0.87 -4.25
CA ALA A 60 10.10 1.83 -4.41
C ALA A 60 11.42 1.15 -4.81
N ASP A 61 11.76 0.01 -4.20
CA ASP A 61 12.95 -0.78 -4.54
C ASP A 61 12.90 -1.24 -6.01
N LEU A 62 11.72 -1.64 -6.49
CA LEU A 62 11.52 -2.07 -7.88
C LEU A 62 11.64 -0.92 -8.88
N GLU A 63 11.09 0.26 -8.55
CA GLU A 63 11.24 1.48 -9.36
C GLU A 63 12.72 1.90 -9.44
N SER A 64 13.43 1.85 -8.31
CA SER A 64 14.86 2.13 -8.22
C SER A 64 15.67 1.18 -9.10
N ALA A 65 15.45 -0.13 -8.96
CA ALA A 65 16.13 -1.16 -9.73
C ALA A 65 15.87 -1.05 -11.25
N THR A 66 14.68 -0.59 -11.65
CA THR A 66 14.32 -0.42 -13.07
C THR A 66 14.96 0.83 -13.68
N THR A 67 15.12 1.90 -12.89
CA THR A 67 15.71 3.17 -13.35
C THR A 67 17.24 3.17 -13.33
N ALA A 68 17.87 2.35 -12.48
CA ALA A 68 19.32 2.31 -12.31
C ALA A 68 20.09 1.75 -13.54
N GLY A 69 19.42 1.03 -14.45
CA GLY A 69 20.05 0.43 -15.64
C GLY A 69 21.11 -0.65 -15.28
N PRO A 70 21.77 -1.25 -16.29
CA PRO A 70 22.78 -2.30 -16.06
C PRO A 70 24.05 -1.80 -15.34
N GLU A 71 24.22 -0.49 -15.17
CA GLU A 71 25.37 0.12 -14.49
C GLU A 71 25.09 0.48 -13.01
N GLY A 72 23.88 0.24 -12.52
CA GLY A 72 23.38 0.62 -11.18
C GLY A 72 23.94 -0.16 -9.99
N GLY A 73 25.09 -0.82 -10.11
CA GLY A 73 25.71 -1.57 -9.02
C GLY A 73 24.86 -2.72 -8.48
N ALA A 74 24.91 -2.97 -7.16
CA ALA A 74 24.24 -4.10 -6.51
C ALA A 74 22.70 -4.05 -6.60
N GLU A 75 22.11 -2.86 -6.73
CA GLU A 75 20.66 -2.63 -6.83
C GLU A 75 20.11 -3.01 -8.21
N GLY A 76 20.93 -2.88 -9.26
CA GLY A 76 20.61 -3.33 -10.62
C GLY A 76 20.92 -4.80 -10.88
N SER A 77 21.44 -5.55 -9.88
CA SER A 77 21.76 -6.97 -10.06
C SER A 77 20.51 -7.76 -10.43
N PRO A 78 20.55 -8.64 -11.45
CA PRO A 78 19.40 -9.44 -11.85
C PRO A 78 18.85 -10.30 -10.69
N GLU A 79 19.70 -10.74 -9.76
CA GLU A 79 19.28 -11.47 -8.56
C GLU A 79 18.48 -10.58 -7.60
N HIS A 80 18.89 -9.32 -7.41
CA HIS A 80 18.18 -8.37 -6.56
C HIS A 80 16.81 -8.02 -7.16
N VAL A 81 16.76 -7.70 -8.46
CA VAL A 81 15.51 -7.41 -9.17
C VAL A 81 14.55 -8.60 -9.10
N ALA A 82 15.06 -9.83 -9.28
CA ALA A 82 14.27 -11.05 -9.14
C ALA A 82 13.74 -11.23 -7.71
N ALA A 83 14.56 -10.96 -6.69
CA ALA A 83 14.14 -11.04 -5.29
C ALA A 83 13.04 -10.03 -4.93
N VAL A 84 13.17 -8.77 -5.37
CA VAL A 84 12.16 -7.73 -5.16
C VAL A 84 10.86 -8.08 -5.90
N ARG A 85 10.97 -8.57 -7.14
CA ARG A 85 9.80 -9.04 -7.92
C ARG A 85 9.08 -10.20 -7.22
N ALA A 86 9.81 -11.19 -6.72
CA ALA A 86 9.22 -12.30 -5.99
C ALA A 86 8.47 -11.84 -4.73
N ARG A 87 8.98 -10.82 -4.02
CA ARG A 87 8.26 -10.21 -2.89
C ARG A 87 6.97 -9.52 -3.35
N LEU A 88 7.01 -8.78 -4.46
CA LEU A 88 5.82 -8.16 -5.04
C LEU A 88 4.77 -9.22 -5.43
N ASP A 89 5.20 -10.33 -6.03
CA ASP A 89 4.31 -11.43 -6.40
C ASP A 89 3.62 -12.04 -5.16
N SER A 90 4.34 -12.19 -4.05
CA SER A 90 3.72 -12.60 -2.77
C SER A 90 2.65 -11.61 -2.29
N PHE A 91 2.88 -10.30 -2.42
CA PHE A 91 1.87 -9.29 -2.08
C PHE A 91 0.65 -9.35 -3.03
N ILE A 92 0.85 -9.69 -4.29
CA ILE A 92 -0.23 -9.88 -5.27
C ILE A 92 -1.07 -11.09 -4.87
N GLU A 93 -0.46 -12.24 -4.55
CA GLU A 93 -1.16 -13.44 -4.08
C GLU A 93 -1.98 -13.15 -2.81
N GLN A 94 -1.35 -12.50 -1.85
CA GLN A 94 -1.98 -12.02 -0.62
C GLN A 94 -3.18 -11.08 -0.86
N THR A 95 -3.10 -10.24 -1.88
CA THR A 95 -4.18 -9.34 -2.29
C THR A 95 -5.34 -10.13 -2.90
N VAL A 96 -5.03 -11.12 -3.74
CA VAL A 96 -6.03 -12.03 -4.36
C VAL A 96 -6.78 -12.80 -3.28
N GLU A 97 -6.09 -13.33 -2.28
CA GLU A 97 -6.73 -14.05 -1.17
C GLU A 97 -7.67 -13.14 -0.36
N ARG A 98 -7.21 -11.94 0.01
CA ARG A 98 -8.01 -10.94 0.73
C ARG A 98 -9.24 -10.51 -0.06
N ARG A 99 -9.09 -10.32 -1.39
CA ARG A 99 -10.21 -10.04 -2.30
C ARG A 99 -11.24 -11.19 -2.27
N ALA A 100 -10.78 -12.43 -2.41
CA ALA A 100 -11.67 -13.59 -2.38
C ALA A 100 -12.42 -13.72 -1.03
N ARG A 101 -11.75 -13.38 0.08
CA ARG A 101 -12.42 -13.31 1.40
C ARG A 101 -13.51 -12.24 1.43
N LEU A 102 -13.24 -11.06 0.88
CA LEU A 102 -14.22 -9.97 0.82
C LEU A 102 -15.43 -10.35 -0.04
N GLU A 103 -15.22 -11.04 -1.17
CA GLU A 103 -16.31 -11.55 -2.01
C GLU A 103 -17.20 -12.55 -1.27
N ARG A 104 -16.60 -13.46 -0.49
CA ARG A 104 -17.38 -14.37 0.38
C ARG A 104 -18.21 -13.61 1.41
N GLN A 105 -17.64 -12.57 2.02
CA GLN A 105 -18.37 -11.74 2.98
C GLN A 105 -19.52 -10.96 2.33
N LEU A 106 -19.32 -10.47 1.11
CA LEU A 106 -20.38 -9.84 0.33
C LEU A 106 -21.52 -10.82 0.05
N GLY A 107 -21.21 -12.03 -0.41
CA GLY A 107 -22.22 -13.07 -0.65
C GLY A 107 -23.06 -13.39 0.60
N MET A 108 -22.41 -13.54 1.77
CA MET A 108 -23.14 -13.75 3.04
C MET A 108 -24.04 -12.57 3.41
N ALA A 109 -23.61 -11.33 3.12
CA ALA A 109 -24.42 -10.14 3.38
C ALA A 109 -25.63 -10.08 2.45
N ASP A 110 -25.47 -10.46 1.19
CA ASP A 110 -26.55 -10.53 0.20
C ASP A 110 -27.59 -11.59 0.60
N GLU A 111 -27.15 -12.79 1.02
CA GLU A 111 -28.05 -13.84 1.54
C GLU A 111 -28.87 -13.34 2.75
N PHE A 112 -28.23 -12.62 3.66
CA PHE A 112 -28.91 -12.05 4.83
C PHE A 112 -29.93 -10.98 4.45
N LEU A 113 -29.63 -10.14 3.45
CA LEU A 113 -30.57 -9.14 2.92
C LEU A 113 -31.82 -9.79 2.33
N GLU A 114 -31.66 -10.89 1.56
CA GLU A 114 -32.79 -11.63 1.01
C GLU A 114 -33.66 -12.27 2.10
N LEU A 115 -33.03 -12.83 3.14
CA LEU A 115 -33.76 -13.35 4.30
C LEU A 115 -34.62 -12.25 4.95
N LEU A 116 -34.09 -11.04 5.14
CA LEU A 116 -34.83 -9.93 5.73
C LEU A 116 -35.98 -9.43 4.82
N ARG A 117 -35.79 -9.39 3.50
CA ARG A 117 -36.83 -8.98 2.52
C ARG A 117 -38.00 -9.95 2.42
N SER A 118 -37.76 -11.22 2.75
CA SER A 118 -38.79 -12.28 2.74
C SER A 118 -39.74 -12.25 3.95
N ARG A 119 -39.56 -11.31 4.88
CA ARG A 119 -40.40 -11.10 6.07
C ARG A 119 -41.33 -9.91 5.88
#